data_AF-A0A7C2G815-F1
#
_entry.id   AF-A0A7C2G815-F1
#
_cell.length_a   1.000
_cell.length_b   1.000
_cell.length_c   1.000
_cell.angle_alpha   90.00
_cell.angle_beta   90.00
_cell.angle_gamma   90.00
#
_symmetry.space_group_name_H-M   'P 1'
#
loop_
_entity.id
_entity.type
_entity.pdbx_description
1 polymer ?
#
loop_
_entity_poly.entity_id
_entity_poly.type
_entity_poly.pdbx_seq_one_letter_code
_entity_poly.pdbx_strand_id
1 'polypeptide(L)'
;MESEGIDVFQLIAERKIAEAMERGVFDDLALKGRPLTLSFDPWESPERRLANTILKNAGLSPLELSLRRELNEVRREFACAKDPAEKARLAREIRWLVLQINVMMRTTPRNEWAP
;
A
#
# COMPACT_ATOMS: atom_id res chain seq x y z
N MET A 1 20.40 16.40 -3.01
CA MET A 1 20.11 16.18 -4.44
C MET A 1 21.04 15.06 -4.89
N GLU A 2 20.76 13.85 -4.42
CA GLU A 2 21.45 12.65 -4.90
C GLU A 2 20.81 12.30 -6.23
N SER A 3 21.63 12.26 -7.27
CA SER A 3 21.20 11.76 -8.57
C SER A 3 20.98 10.26 -8.42
N GLU A 4 19.72 9.80 -8.42
CA GLU A 4 19.39 8.38 -8.63
C GLU A 4 19.89 7.97 -10.02
N GLY A 5 21.12 7.46 -10.08
CA GLY A 5 21.61 6.76 -11.25
C GLY A 5 20.84 5.46 -11.38
N ILE A 6 20.33 5.18 -12.58
CA ILE A 6 19.62 3.93 -12.90
C ILE A 6 20.46 2.74 -12.44
N ASP A 7 19.90 1.89 -11.58
CA ASP A 7 20.53 0.66 -11.11
C ASP A 7 20.87 -0.24 -12.32
N VAL A 8 22.07 -0.85 -12.31
CA VAL A 8 22.52 -1.76 -13.36
C VAL A 8 21.54 -2.93 -13.53
N PHE A 9 20.94 -3.42 -12.45
CA PHE A 9 19.92 -4.47 -12.53
C PHE A 9 18.65 -3.99 -13.22
N GLN A 10 18.24 -2.74 -12.95
CA GLN A 10 17.09 -2.13 -13.61
C GLN A 10 17.34 -2.01 -15.11
N LEU A 11 18.52 -1.53 -15.53
CA LEU A 11 18.88 -1.44 -16.95
C LEU A 11 18.85 -2.80 -17.66
N ILE A 12 19.38 -3.85 -17.01
CA ILE A 12 19.36 -5.21 -17.57
C ILE A 12 17.93 -5.75 -17.66
N ALA A 13 17.11 -5.51 -16.64
CA ALA A 13 15.72 -5.93 -16.60
C ALA A 13 14.92 -5.28 -17.73
N GLU A 14 15.01 -3.95 -17.88
CA GLU A 14 14.32 -3.20 -18.94
C GLU A 14 14.69 -3.72 -20.33
N ARG A 15 15.98 -3.96 -20.57
CA ARG A 15 16.44 -4.50 -21.85
C ARG A 15 15.86 -5.90 -22.15
N LYS A 16 15.82 -6.78 -21.16
CA LYS A 16 15.22 -8.12 -21.32
C LYS A 16 13.72 -8.06 -21.56
N ILE A 17 13.02 -7.14 -20.90
CA ILE A 17 11.58 -6.92 -21.09
C ILE A 17 11.32 -6.46 -22.54
N ALA A 18 12.08 -5.48 -23.03
CA ALA A 18 11.97 -4.99 -24.41
C ALA A 18 12.21 -6.11 -25.44
N GLU A 19 13.28 -6.90 -25.28
CA GLU A 19 13.57 -8.04 -26.16
C GLU A 19 12.45 -9.10 -26.14
N ALA A 20 11.82 -9.34 -24.98
CA ALA A 20 10.69 -10.26 -24.86
C ALA A 20 9.41 -9.72 -25.50
N MET A 21 9.19 -8.40 -25.44
CA MET A 21 8.10 -7.72 -26.14
C MET A 21 8.26 -7.82 -27.65
N GLU A 22 9.45 -7.56 -28.19
CA GLU A 22 9.75 -7.67 -29.63
C GLU A 22 9.51 -9.10 -30.16
N ARG A 23 9.80 -10.10 -29.33
CA ARG A 23 9.58 -11.53 -29.65
C ARG A 23 8.12 -11.97 -29.49
N GLY A 24 7.23 -11.10 -29.04
CA GLY A 24 5.82 -11.43 -28.80
C GLY A 24 5.60 -12.42 -27.64
N VAL A 25 6.54 -12.53 -26.70
CA VAL A 25 6.43 -13.49 -25.57
C VAL A 25 5.21 -13.20 -24.69
N PHE A 26 4.75 -11.95 -24.66
CA PHE A 26 3.57 -11.53 -23.92
C PHE A 26 2.26 -11.64 -24.73
N ASP A 27 2.32 -12.05 -26.01
CA ASP A 27 1.14 -12.07 -26.88
C ASP A 27 0.23 -13.27 -26.67
N ASP A 28 0.71 -14.38 -26.09
CA ASP A 28 -0.09 -15.57 -25.82
C ASP A 28 0.07 -16.05 -24.37
N LEU A 29 -0.06 -15.11 -23.42
CA LEU A 29 -0.10 -15.48 -22.01
C LEU A 29 -1.35 -16.32 -21.72
N ALA A 30 -1.20 -17.38 -20.93
CA ALA A 30 -2.29 -18.31 -20.59
C ALA A 30 -3.55 -17.64 -20.00
N LEU A 31 -3.41 -16.43 -19.44
CA LEU A 31 -4.49 -15.64 -18.84
C LEU A 31 -4.82 -14.37 -19.64
N LYS A 32 -4.30 -14.21 -20.86
CA LYS A 32 -4.56 -13.03 -21.70
C LYS A 32 -6.06 -12.86 -21.93
N GLY A 33 -6.57 -11.66 -21.66
CA GLY A 33 -7.98 -11.32 -21.80
C GLY A 33 -8.92 -11.88 -20.72
N ARG A 34 -8.41 -12.64 -19.73
CA ARG A 34 -9.22 -13.11 -18.60
C ARG A 34 -9.21 -12.07 -17.48
N PRO A 35 -10.32 -11.91 -16.73
CA PRO A 35 -10.36 -11.03 -15.56
C PRO A 35 -9.28 -11.41 -14.54
N LEU A 36 -8.58 -10.41 -14.00
CA LEU A 36 -7.65 -10.61 -12.90
C LEU A 36 -8.42 -10.92 -11.61
N THR A 37 -7.98 -11.96 -10.91
CA THR A 37 -8.51 -12.28 -9.57
C THR A 37 -7.91 -11.30 -8.56
N LEU A 38 -8.59 -10.17 -8.33
CA LEU A 38 -8.20 -9.16 -7.34
C LEU A 38 -8.61 -9.54 -5.89
N SER A 39 -9.18 -10.73 -5.69
CA SER A 39 -9.68 -11.15 -4.38
C SER A 39 -8.56 -11.41 -3.37
N PHE A 40 -7.36 -11.77 -3.86
CA PHE A 40 -6.18 -12.01 -3.04
C PHE A 40 -5.01 -11.15 -3.53
N ASP A 41 -4.24 -10.64 -2.57
CA ASP A 41 -2.94 -10.05 -2.83
C ASP A 41 -1.87 -11.16 -2.75
N PRO A 42 -1.11 -11.44 -3.84
CA PRO A 42 -0.07 -12.45 -3.84
C PRO A 42 1.04 -12.21 -2.82
N TRP A 43 1.22 -10.96 -2.39
CA TRP A 43 2.22 -10.56 -1.42
C TRP A 43 1.74 -10.69 0.03
N GLU A 44 0.48 -11.07 0.26
CA GLU A 44 -0.02 -11.42 1.59
C GLU A 44 0.47 -12.80 2.05
N SER A 45 0.89 -12.87 3.32
CA SER A 45 1.18 -14.15 3.95
C SER A 45 -0.09 -15.04 3.97
N PRO A 46 0.07 -16.37 3.96
CA PRO A 46 -1.07 -17.30 3.98
C PRO A 46 -2.04 -17.05 5.14
N GLU A 47 -1.51 -16.71 6.31
CA GLU A 47 -2.30 -16.45 7.52
C GLU A 47 -3.14 -15.17 7.36
N ARG A 48 -2.54 -14.12 6.79
CA ARG A 48 -3.23 -12.84 6.54
C ARG A 48 -4.33 -13.01 5.50
N ARG A 49 -4.07 -13.80 4.46
CA ARG A 49 -5.06 -14.14 3.44
C ARG A 49 -6.27 -14.86 4.04
N LEU A 50 -6.04 -15.83 4.93
CA LEU A 50 -7.12 -16.55 5.61
C LEU A 50 -7.97 -15.60 6.46
N ALA A 51 -7.33 -14.78 7.32
CA ALA A 51 -8.02 -13.82 8.17
C ALA A 51 -8.84 -12.80 7.34
N ASN A 52 -8.25 -12.24 6.30
CA ASN A 52 -8.92 -11.29 5.41
C ASN A 52 -10.09 -11.93 4.65
N THR A 53 -9.97 -13.20 4.26
CA THR A 53 -11.05 -13.93 3.58
C THR A 53 -12.24 -14.17 4.51
N ILE A 54 -11.98 -14.57 5.76
CA ILE A 54 -13.04 -14.74 6.78
C ILE A 54 -13.81 -13.42 6.98
N LEU A 55 -13.09 -12.31 7.15
CA LEU A 55 -13.69 -10.99 7.32
C LEU A 55 -14.52 -10.58 6.10
N LYS A 56 -13.96 -10.70 4.89
CA LYS A 56 -14.68 -10.40 3.64
C LYS A 56 -15.96 -11.22 3.50
N ASN A 57 -15.92 -12.51 3.80
CA ASN A 57 -17.10 -13.38 3.73
C ASN A 57 -18.18 -12.99 4.75
N ALA A 58 -17.79 -12.41 5.89
CA ALA A 58 -18.72 -11.86 6.88
C ALA A 58 -19.21 -10.44 6.54
N GLY A 59 -18.81 -9.86 5.39
CA GLY A 59 -19.11 -8.47 5.04
C GLY A 59 -18.33 -7.44 5.86
N LEU A 60 -17.29 -7.86 6.58
CA LEU A 60 -16.46 -7.01 7.43
C LEU A 60 -15.15 -6.66 6.74
N SER A 61 -14.66 -5.44 6.98
CA SER A 61 -13.32 -5.03 6.56
C SER A 61 -12.28 -5.31 7.65
N PRO A 62 -11.03 -5.62 7.30
CA PRO A 62 -9.92 -5.58 8.24
C PRO A 62 -9.90 -4.27 9.03
N LEU A 63 -9.68 -4.36 10.34
CA LEU A 63 -9.66 -3.21 11.26
C LEU A 63 -8.62 -2.16 10.82
N GLU A 64 -7.50 -2.61 10.25
CA GLU A 64 -6.47 -1.75 9.67
C GLU A 64 -7.05 -0.77 8.63
N LEU A 65 -7.99 -1.22 7.77
CA LEU A 65 -8.56 -0.37 6.74
C LEU A 65 -9.37 0.77 7.36
N SER A 66 -10.15 0.49 8.40
CA SER A 66 -10.92 1.50 9.12
C SER A 66 -10.01 2.53 9.77
N LEU A 67 -8.96 2.11 10.48
CA LEU A 67 -7.98 3.00 11.10
C LEU A 67 -7.24 3.87 10.08
N ARG A 68 -6.88 3.31 8.91
CA ARG A 68 -6.25 4.06 7.82
C ARG A 68 -7.18 5.10 7.20
N ARG A 69 -8.48 4.78 7.08
CA ARG A 69 -9.49 5.75 6.60
C ARG A 69 -9.61 6.92 7.56
N GLU A 70 -9.78 6.64 8.85
CA GLU A 70 -9.84 7.65 9.91
C GLU A 70 -8.57 8.51 9.92
N LEU A 71 -7.38 7.91 9.84
CA LEU A 71 -6.13 8.64 9.75
C LEU A 71 -6.08 9.60 8.55
N ASN A 72 -6.61 9.19 7.40
CA ASN A 72 -6.66 10.03 6.21
C ASN A 72 -7.66 11.18 6.36
N GLU A 73 -8.80 10.94 7.01
CA GLU A 73 -9.79 11.98 7.32
C GLU A 73 -9.19 13.03 8.26
N VAL A 74 -8.61 12.62 9.39
CA VAL A 74 -7.97 13.52 10.36
C VAL A 74 -6.80 14.29 9.72
N ARG A 75 -6.05 13.66 8.79
CA ARG A 75 -5.00 14.36 8.01
C ARG A 75 -5.56 15.45 7.11
N ARG A 76 -6.70 15.20 6.45
CA ARG A 76 -7.38 16.21 5.62
C ARG A 76 -7.86 17.38 6.49
N GLU A 77 -8.46 17.09 7.63
CA GLU A 77 -8.87 18.11 8.60
C GLU A 77 -7.68 18.94 9.08
N PHE A 78 -6.56 18.28 9.44
CA PHE A 78 -5.34 18.96 9.86
C PHE A 78 -4.79 19.89 8.78
N ALA A 79 -4.86 19.49 7.51
CA ALA A 79 -4.42 20.31 6.38
C ALA A 79 -5.29 21.57 6.21
N CYS A 80 -6.60 21.47 6.48
CA CYS A 80 -7.53 22.59 6.37
C CYS A 80 -7.59 23.47 7.64
N ALA A 81 -7.14 22.96 8.79
CA ALA A 81 -7.18 23.67 10.06
C ALA A 81 -6.28 24.92 10.09
N LYS A 82 -6.85 26.06 10.49
CA LYS A 82 -6.17 27.35 10.60
C LYS A 82 -5.82 27.72 12.04
N ASP A 83 -6.61 27.25 13.00
CA ASP A 83 -6.38 27.49 14.42
C ASP A 83 -5.21 26.63 14.94
N PRO A 84 -4.19 27.23 15.58
CA PRO A 84 -3.07 26.50 16.17
C PRO A 84 -3.48 25.48 17.23
N ALA A 85 -4.50 25.77 18.04
CA ALA A 85 -4.94 24.85 19.09
C ALA A 85 -5.60 23.60 18.49
N GLU A 86 -6.48 23.78 17.52
CA GLU A 86 -7.09 22.68 16.77
C GLU A 86 -6.07 21.85 16.00
N LYS A 87 -5.07 22.49 15.37
CA LYS A 87 -3.95 21.77 14.74
C LYS A 87 -3.18 20.91 15.73
N ALA A 88 -2.91 21.41 16.94
CA ALA A 88 -2.22 20.63 17.97
C ALA A 88 -3.04 19.41 18.42
N ARG A 89 -4.37 19.55 18.51
CA ARG A 89 -5.30 18.45 18.81
C ARG A 89 -5.27 17.38 17.72
N LEU A 90 -5.49 17.76 16.47
CA LEU A 90 -5.49 16.86 15.31
C LEU A 90 -4.13 16.16 15.13
N ALA A 91 -3.01 16.87 15.36
CA ALA A 91 -1.69 16.26 15.31
C ALA A 91 -1.49 15.16 16.36
N ARG A 92 -2.08 15.31 17.56
CA ARG A 92 -2.03 14.30 18.62
C ARG A 92 -2.88 13.09 18.27
N GLU A 93 -4.04 13.31 17.66
CA GLU A 93 -4.93 12.26 17.15
C GLU A 93 -4.27 11.46 16.02
N ILE A 94 -3.63 12.12 15.06
CA ILE A 94 -2.81 11.49 14.02
C ILE A 94 -1.72 10.60 14.64
N ARG A 95 -0.98 11.11 15.64
CA ARG A 95 0.07 10.31 16.31
C ARG A 95 -0.50 9.06 16.98
N TRP A 96 -1.68 9.18 17.60
CA TRP A 96 -2.35 8.06 18.24
C TRP A 96 -2.77 6.99 17.22
N LEU A 97 -3.43 7.39 16.13
CA LEU A 97 -3.86 6.47 15.07
C LEU A 97 -2.67 5.75 14.42
N VAL A 98 -1.56 6.46 14.17
CA VAL A 98 -0.32 5.85 13.66
C VAL A 98 0.23 4.81 14.64
N LEU A 99 0.26 5.11 15.94
CA LEU A 99 0.72 4.16 16.95
C LEU A 99 -0.15 2.89 16.98
N GLN A 100 -1.47 3.05 16.97
CA GLN A 100 -2.42 1.93 16.96
C GLN A 100 -2.18 1.00 15.76
N ILE A 101 -2.03 1.58 14.56
CA ILE A 101 -1.74 0.82 13.33
C ILE A 101 -0.40 0.06 13.46
N ASN A 102 0.66 0.72 13.94
CA ASN A 102 1.98 0.11 14.06
C ASN A 102 1.99 -1.08 15.04
N VAL A 103 1.32 -0.94 16.20
CA VAL A 103 1.21 -2.01 17.20
C VAL A 103 0.42 -3.20 16.65
N MET A 104 -0.71 -2.93 15.99
CA MET A 104 -1.58 -3.96 15.44
C MET A 104 -0.91 -4.76 14.33
N MET A 105 -0.17 -4.08 13.45
CA MET A 105 0.40 -4.72 12.27
C MET A 105 1.72 -5.43 12.56
N ARG A 106 2.31 -5.28 13.76
CA ARG A 106 3.70 -5.70 14.09
C ARG A 106 4.69 -5.32 12.98
N THR A 107 4.35 -4.31 12.19
CA THR A 107 5.18 -3.82 11.10
C THR A 107 6.25 -2.95 11.73
N THR A 108 7.50 -3.18 11.34
CA THR A 108 8.49 -2.09 11.37
C THR A 108 7.84 -0.86 10.74
N PRO A 109 7.98 0.35 11.33
CA PRO A 109 7.38 1.55 10.79
C PRO A 109 7.82 1.68 9.34
N ARG A 110 6.88 1.39 8.43
CA ARG A 110 7.11 1.36 7.00
C ARG A 110 7.13 2.81 6.53
N ASN A 111 8.34 3.39 6.56
CA ASN A 111 8.66 4.75 6.14
C ASN A 111 8.64 4.92 4.61
N GLU A 112 7.71 4.27 3.91
CA GLU A 112 7.69 4.17 2.44
C GLU A 112 7.27 5.44 1.70
N TRP A 113 7.25 6.59 2.37
CA TRP A 113 6.87 7.87 1.77
C TRP A 113 7.63 9.05 2.40
N ALA A 114 8.91 8.86 2.71
CA ALA A 114 9.82 10.00 2.82
C ALA A 114 10.22 10.42 1.38
N PRO A 115 10.15 11.72 1.02
CA PRO A 115 10.62 12.20 -0.27
C PRO A 115 12.14 12.02 -0.43
#